data_AF-A0A925ZQB2-F1
#
_entry.id   AF-A0A925ZQB2-F1
#
_cell.length_a   1.000
_cell.length_b   1.000
_cell.length_c   1.000
_cell.angle_alpha   90.00
_cell.angle_beta   90.00
_cell.angle_gamma   90.00
#
_symmetry.space_group_name_H-M   'P 1'
#
loop_
_entity.id
_entity.type
_entity.pdbx_description
1 polymer ?
#
loop_
_entity_poly.entity_id
_entity_poly.type
_entity_poly.pdbx_seq_one_letter_code
_entity_poly.pdbx_strand_id
1 'polypeptide(L)'
;MEILDSRRLTGPNLQTRVPAAIAEIAFASDEPVDAAIEAWRAALARMLGALGWHSDPFVRIFRDRSGAAIGFSAPFDVLYAATEINEWAISEANAVLAGRGQRDLERGAERIRTMIAEEARPDVVALVEEAHRRDVPELYDEDGFTLGLGAHSITWALDGVPTREQVPWDRLGSIPTVAVTGTNGKTTCARWIARTLQLAGFIAGNTSTDGISLDGRTIEDGDCTGPGAARRLLRRTELQIAVLEAARGGLLRRGFALPRCDVALVTNVGNDHIGEFGILDIEELAQVKAIVGHLVHPGGRVVLGADSDPVTRMRGRFAAPEVWFSLRADHPLVLDHLGNGGEAWWVEDRAIVHGAGDHREQVIGTDDIELSLGGVAVHNLANALAVCAVVDALGIPRPTLVRALQQFGRDPHDNPGRLERYDVGGVQVVLDFAHNLDGLRRQAEVIAALRHQRSGRFLVSFGMAGDRSDEMLAALAHEIAAMGPDRVIVRDMPDYLRGRVLGEVPDILRRAFVDAGVPPSAIDQAADERASVAHALAWARPGDTIAVFCHTEREPLW
;
A
#
# COMPACT_ATOMS: atom_id res chain seq x y z
N MET A 1 1.05 -30.88 -4.69
CA MET A 1 0.95 -29.41 -4.82
C MET A 1 -0.43 -29.01 -5.33
N GLU A 2 -1.22 -28.30 -4.54
CA GLU A 2 -2.48 -27.66 -4.95
C GLU A 2 -2.23 -26.18 -5.29
N ILE A 3 -2.77 -25.67 -6.40
CA ILE A 3 -2.64 -24.25 -6.76
C ILE A 3 -3.69 -23.45 -6.00
N LEU A 4 -3.25 -22.54 -5.14
CA LEU A 4 -4.10 -21.60 -4.40
C LEU A 4 -4.38 -20.34 -5.22
N ASP A 5 -3.36 -19.87 -5.94
CA ASP A 5 -3.44 -18.68 -6.78
C ASP A 5 -2.39 -18.77 -7.90
N SER A 6 -2.71 -18.23 -9.08
CA SER A 6 -1.81 -18.16 -10.24
C SER A 6 -1.96 -16.81 -10.90
N ARG A 7 -0.84 -16.10 -11.05
CA ARG A 7 -0.89 -14.68 -11.42
C ARG A 7 0.36 -14.20 -12.15
N ARG A 8 0.14 -13.09 -12.87
CA ARG A 8 1.17 -12.30 -13.54
C ARG A 8 1.69 -11.22 -12.60
N LEU A 9 3.01 -11.14 -12.48
CA LEU A 9 3.74 -10.04 -11.83
C LEU A 9 4.20 -9.11 -12.95
N THR A 10 3.65 -7.90 -12.98
CA THR A 10 3.83 -6.95 -14.09
C THR A 10 4.95 -5.94 -13.84
N GLY A 11 5.66 -6.05 -12.72
CA GLY A 11 6.72 -5.14 -12.32
C GLY A 11 7.47 -5.66 -11.10
N PRO A 12 8.39 -4.86 -10.53
CA PRO A 12 9.22 -5.27 -9.40
C PRO A 12 8.38 -5.75 -8.21
N ASN A 13 8.79 -6.84 -7.61
CA ASN A 13 8.05 -7.53 -6.55
C ASN A 13 9.03 -8.17 -5.55
N LEU A 14 8.52 -8.97 -4.61
CA LEU A 14 9.34 -9.60 -3.57
C LEU A 14 10.35 -10.63 -4.15
N GLN A 15 10.05 -11.20 -5.31
CA GLN A 15 10.73 -12.35 -5.89
C GLN A 15 11.72 -11.94 -6.98
N THR A 16 11.39 -10.90 -7.76
CA THR A 16 12.20 -10.44 -8.89
C THR A 16 11.95 -8.95 -9.19
N ARG A 17 12.90 -8.32 -9.89
CA ARG A 17 12.79 -6.93 -10.36
C ARG A 17 12.15 -6.81 -11.74
N VAL A 18 12.02 -7.92 -12.46
CA VAL A 18 11.43 -7.96 -13.81
C VAL A 18 10.06 -8.65 -13.78
N PRO A 19 9.25 -8.52 -14.84
CA PRO A 19 8.00 -9.24 -14.93
C PRO A 19 8.17 -10.77 -14.83
N ALA A 20 7.16 -11.44 -14.30
CA ALA A 20 7.21 -12.86 -13.99
C ALA A 20 5.84 -13.52 -13.95
N ALA A 21 5.81 -14.84 -14.09
CA ALA A 21 4.67 -15.66 -13.70
C ALA A 21 4.94 -16.28 -12.33
N ILE A 22 3.93 -16.29 -11.45
CA ILE A 22 4.01 -16.87 -10.11
C ILE A 22 2.75 -17.65 -9.80
N ALA A 23 2.92 -18.76 -9.11
CA ALA A 23 1.85 -19.51 -8.49
C ALA A 23 2.12 -19.67 -7.00
N GLU A 24 1.07 -19.56 -6.21
CA GLU A 24 1.08 -19.98 -4.81
C GLU A 24 0.47 -21.36 -4.71
N ILE A 25 1.19 -22.24 -4.03
CA ILE A 25 0.81 -23.63 -3.88
C ILE A 25 0.72 -24.01 -2.41
N ALA A 26 -0.21 -24.91 -2.09
CA ALA A 26 -0.23 -25.66 -0.85
C ALA A 26 0.37 -27.05 -1.07
N PHE A 27 1.07 -27.54 -0.06
CA PHE A 27 1.53 -28.92 0.02
C PHE A 27 0.52 -29.75 0.82
N ALA A 28 0.34 -31.02 0.46
CA ALA A 28 -0.39 -31.94 1.32
C ALA A 28 0.42 -32.22 2.61
N SER A 29 -0.25 -32.61 3.70
CA SER A 29 0.36 -32.73 5.03
C SER A 29 1.55 -33.70 5.13
N ASP A 30 1.64 -34.67 4.21
CA ASP A 30 2.70 -35.67 4.10
C ASP A 30 3.53 -35.54 2.81
N GLU A 31 3.33 -34.46 2.04
CA GLU A 31 4.03 -34.25 0.78
C GLU A 31 5.52 -33.96 1.01
N PRO A 32 6.45 -34.70 0.38
CA PRO A 32 7.88 -34.41 0.48
C PRO A 32 8.21 -33.12 -0.28
N VAL A 33 8.13 -31.99 0.42
CA VAL A 33 8.28 -30.62 -0.12
C VAL A 33 9.46 -30.49 -1.08
N ASP A 34 10.65 -30.94 -0.69
CA ASP A 34 11.85 -30.76 -1.51
C ASP A 34 11.76 -31.59 -2.81
N ALA A 35 11.21 -32.80 -2.74
CA ALA A 35 10.97 -33.62 -3.93
C ALA A 35 9.88 -33.02 -4.84
N ALA A 36 8.86 -32.37 -4.26
CA ALA A 36 7.82 -31.68 -5.01
C ALA A 36 8.38 -30.48 -5.78
N ILE A 37 9.22 -29.67 -5.13
CA ILE A 37 9.91 -28.54 -5.76
C ILE A 37 10.87 -29.01 -6.86
N GLU A 38 11.67 -30.05 -6.62
CA GLU A 38 12.57 -30.59 -7.65
C GLU A 38 11.81 -31.16 -8.86
N ALA A 39 10.68 -31.84 -8.63
CA ALA A 39 9.82 -32.31 -9.70
C ALA A 39 9.24 -31.14 -10.53
N TRP A 40 8.82 -30.05 -9.87
CA TRP A 40 8.39 -28.83 -10.55
C TRP A 40 9.52 -28.18 -11.36
N ARG A 41 10.73 -28.04 -10.78
CA ARG A 41 11.89 -27.48 -11.51
C ARG A 41 12.22 -28.28 -12.76
N ALA A 42 12.21 -29.61 -12.65
CA ALA A 42 12.47 -30.51 -13.77
C ALA A 42 11.38 -30.40 -14.86
N ALA A 43 10.11 -30.32 -14.46
CA ALA A 43 8.99 -30.13 -15.39
C ALA A 43 9.09 -28.77 -16.11
N LEU A 44 9.34 -27.70 -15.36
CA LEU A 44 9.50 -26.37 -15.90
C LEU A 44 10.67 -26.31 -16.89
N ALA A 45 11.84 -26.85 -16.53
CA ALA A 45 13.01 -26.91 -17.41
C ALA A 45 12.73 -27.66 -18.72
N ARG A 46 11.96 -28.75 -18.67
CA ARG A 46 11.53 -29.48 -19.87
C ARG A 46 10.64 -28.65 -20.78
N MET A 47 9.63 -27.97 -20.22
CA MET A 47 8.74 -27.12 -21.01
C MET A 47 9.49 -25.92 -21.61
N LEU A 48 10.27 -25.21 -20.80
CA LEU A 48 11.10 -24.10 -21.27
C LEU A 48 12.08 -24.54 -22.36
N GLY A 49 12.71 -25.71 -22.21
CA GLY A 49 13.58 -26.31 -23.22
C GLY A 49 12.86 -26.62 -24.54
N ALA A 50 11.64 -27.15 -24.49
CA ALA A 50 10.83 -27.43 -25.68
C ALA A 50 10.35 -26.15 -26.40
N LEU A 51 10.27 -25.04 -25.68
CA LEU A 51 9.91 -23.72 -26.21
C LEU A 51 11.13 -22.89 -26.65
N GLY A 52 12.36 -23.35 -26.35
CA GLY A 52 13.57 -22.54 -26.57
C GLY A 52 13.64 -21.30 -25.68
N TRP A 53 12.96 -21.33 -24.53
CA TRP A 53 12.89 -20.22 -23.58
C TRP A 53 13.93 -20.42 -22.47
N HIS A 54 14.69 -19.37 -22.16
CA HIS A 54 15.63 -19.37 -21.03
C HIS A 54 15.19 -18.40 -19.93
N SER A 55 15.02 -18.90 -18.71
CA SER A 55 14.68 -18.10 -17.53
C SER A 55 15.06 -18.84 -16.26
N ASP A 56 15.44 -18.09 -15.23
CA ASP A 56 15.77 -18.64 -13.92
C ASP A 56 14.51 -18.75 -13.03
N PRO A 57 14.20 -19.95 -12.53
CA PRO A 57 13.08 -20.15 -11.62
C PRO A 57 13.41 -19.75 -10.18
N PHE A 58 12.49 -19.04 -9.55
CA PHE A 58 12.53 -18.72 -8.12
C PHE A 58 11.55 -19.58 -7.31
N VAL A 59 11.91 -19.83 -6.06
CA VAL A 59 11.09 -20.57 -5.09
C VAL A 59 11.21 -19.90 -3.74
N ARG A 60 10.06 -19.61 -3.11
CA ARG A 60 9.97 -19.17 -1.73
C ARG A 60 9.05 -20.12 -0.98
N ILE A 61 9.64 -21.08 -0.25
CA ILE A 61 8.89 -21.97 0.64
C ILE A 61 8.41 -21.16 1.84
N PHE A 62 7.14 -21.30 2.21
CA PHE A 62 6.59 -20.62 3.39
C PHE A 62 7.22 -21.18 4.66
N ARG A 63 7.35 -20.37 5.71
CA ARG A 63 8.11 -20.74 6.91
C ARG A 63 7.60 -21.99 7.61
N ASP A 64 6.28 -22.16 7.66
CA ASP A 64 5.60 -23.34 8.21
C ASP A 64 5.65 -24.56 7.27
N ARG A 65 6.22 -24.40 6.07
CA ARG A 65 6.30 -25.39 5.00
C ARG A 65 4.94 -25.90 4.53
N SER A 66 3.85 -25.19 4.80
CA SER A 66 2.50 -25.55 4.33
C SER A 66 2.32 -25.27 2.84
N GLY A 67 3.17 -24.42 2.26
CA GLY A 67 3.10 -24.04 0.86
C GLY A 67 4.37 -23.37 0.35
N ALA A 68 4.31 -22.91 -0.90
CA ALA A 68 5.38 -22.14 -1.53
C ALA A 68 4.83 -21.17 -2.57
N ALA A 69 5.59 -20.09 -2.82
CA ALA A 69 5.42 -19.25 -3.99
C ALA A 69 6.52 -19.61 -5.00
N ILE A 70 6.11 -20.10 -6.18
CA ILE A 70 7.00 -20.65 -7.21
C ILE A 70 6.73 -20.00 -8.56
N GLY A 71 7.79 -19.73 -9.32
CA GLY A 71 7.64 -19.03 -10.59
C GLY A 71 8.95 -18.79 -11.32
N PHE A 72 8.88 -18.01 -12.39
CA PHE A 72 10.03 -17.65 -13.20
C PHE A 72 9.81 -16.29 -13.88
N SER A 73 10.90 -15.60 -14.21
CA SER A 73 10.84 -14.32 -14.92
C SER A 73 10.43 -14.52 -16.38
N ALA A 74 9.68 -13.58 -16.94
CA ALA A 74 9.16 -13.68 -18.30
C ALA A 74 9.13 -12.30 -18.97
N PRO A 75 9.25 -12.22 -20.31
CA PRO A 75 9.01 -10.97 -21.01
C PRO A 75 7.59 -10.46 -20.75
N PHE A 76 7.45 -9.13 -20.71
CA PHE A 76 6.22 -8.47 -20.26
C PHE A 76 5.03 -8.70 -21.20
N ASP A 77 5.29 -9.03 -22.47
CA ASP A 77 4.33 -9.21 -23.55
C ASP A 77 3.86 -10.66 -23.72
N VAL A 78 4.36 -11.60 -22.91
CA VAL A 78 3.99 -13.03 -22.96
C VAL A 78 3.68 -13.61 -21.58
N LEU A 79 3.16 -12.79 -20.67
CA LEU A 79 2.91 -13.16 -19.28
C LEU A 79 1.74 -14.13 -19.10
N TYR A 80 0.74 -14.13 -20.00
CA TYR A 80 -0.33 -15.14 -19.96
C TYR A 80 0.20 -16.52 -20.36
N ALA A 81 1.00 -16.59 -21.42
CA ALA A 81 1.71 -17.82 -21.78
C ALA A 81 2.63 -18.28 -20.64
N ALA A 82 3.32 -17.35 -19.96
CA ALA A 82 4.18 -17.68 -18.83
C ALA A 82 3.41 -18.30 -17.64
N THR A 83 2.20 -17.80 -17.34
CA THR A 83 1.35 -18.43 -16.30
C THR A 83 0.94 -19.86 -16.68
N GLU A 84 0.57 -20.09 -17.94
CA GLU A 84 0.23 -21.43 -18.42
C GLU A 84 1.44 -22.40 -18.36
N ILE A 85 2.64 -21.93 -18.69
CA ILE A 85 3.88 -22.71 -18.53
C ILE A 85 4.05 -23.16 -17.07
N ASN A 86 3.85 -22.26 -16.12
CA ASN A 86 4.02 -22.56 -14.69
C ASN A 86 2.97 -23.56 -14.20
N GLU A 87 1.69 -23.36 -14.56
CA GLU A 87 0.60 -24.27 -14.20
C GLU A 87 0.78 -25.66 -14.82
N TRP A 88 1.22 -25.72 -16.08
CA TRP A 88 1.57 -26.98 -16.74
C TRP A 88 2.68 -27.71 -15.97
N ALA A 89 3.74 -26.99 -15.55
CA ALA A 89 4.85 -27.57 -14.81
C ALA A 89 4.42 -28.12 -13.44
N ILE A 90 3.54 -27.41 -12.73
CA ILE A 90 2.97 -27.88 -11.45
C ILE A 90 2.15 -29.15 -11.68
N SER A 91 1.29 -29.16 -12.70
CA SER A 91 0.47 -30.33 -13.01
C SER A 91 1.29 -31.52 -13.50
N GLU A 92 2.38 -31.30 -14.23
CA GLU A 92 3.33 -32.34 -14.66
C GLU A 92 4.06 -32.95 -13.45
N ALA A 93 4.57 -32.12 -12.56
CA ALA A 93 5.22 -32.56 -11.33
C ALA A 93 4.27 -33.41 -10.47
N ASN A 94 3.02 -32.97 -10.29
CA ASN A 94 1.99 -33.76 -9.59
C ASN A 94 1.67 -35.10 -10.28
N ALA A 95 1.77 -35.18 -11.62
CA ALA A 95 1.55 -36.43 -12.34
C ALA A 95 2.70 -37.41 -12.13
N VAL A 96 3.94 -36.92 -12.19
CA VAL A 96 5.17 -37.70 -11.94
C VAL A 96 5.21 -38.23 -10.51
N LEU A 97 4.96 -37.37 -9.51
CA LEU A 97 4.97 -37.76 -8.10
C LEU A 97 3.87 -38.78 -7.77
N ALA A 98 2.72 -38.70 -8.43
CA ALA A 98 1.63 -39.66 -8.30
C ALA A 98 1.83 -40.96 -9.11
N GLY A 99 2.96 -41.12 -9.80
CA GLY A 99 3.24 -42.31 -10.63
C GLY A 99 2.36 -42.43 -11.88
N ARG A 100 1.72 -41.33 -12.32
CA ARG A 100 0.83 -41.30 -13.51
C ARG A 100 1.59 -41.15 -14.84
N GLY A 101 2.92 -41.08 -14.79
CA GLY A 101 3.77 -40.85 -15.96
C GLY A 101 3.88 -39.37 -16.35
N GLN A 102 4.67 -39.11 -17.39
CA GLN A 102 4.87 -37.77 -17.96
C GLN A 102 3.69 -37.41 -18.87
N ARG A 103 3.28 -36.14 -18.85
CA ARG A 103 2.31 -35.61 -19.82
C ARG A 103 2.96 -35.43 -21.18
N ASP A 104 2.12 -35.33 -22.20
CA ASP A 104 2.52 -35.06 -23.58
C ASP A 104 3.14 -33.66 -23.70
N LEU A 105 4.48 -33.63 -23.72
CA LEU A 105 5.27 -32.41 -23.78
C LEU A 105 5.05 -31.66 -25.10
N GLU A 106 4.98 -32.35 -26.23
CA GLU A 106 4.88 -31.68 -27.53
C GLU A 106 3.50 -31.05 -27.69
N ARG A 107 2.43 -31.76 -27.30
CA ARG A 107 1.08 -31.18 -27.31
C ARG A 107 0.96 -29.98 -26.37
N GLY A 108 1.59 -30.04 -25.20
CA GLY A 108 1.65 -28.90 -24.26
C GLY A 108 2.41 -27.71 -24.86
N ALA A 109 3.58 -27.98 -25.45
CA ALA A 109 4.42 -26.97 -26.08
C ALA A 109 3.74 -26.32 -27.30
N GLU A 110 3.06 -27.09 -28.15
CA GLU A 110 2.32 -26.57 -29.31
C GLU A 110 1.24 -25.57 -28.89
N ARG A 111 0.42 -25.92 -27.90
CA ARG A 111 -0.59 -25.01 -27.33
C ARG A 111 0.03 -23.72 -26.79
N ILE A 112 1.14 -23.83 -26.07
CA ILE A 112 1.82 -22.66 -25.49
C ILE A 112 2.47 -21.80 -26.60
N ARG A 113 3.05 -22.40 -27.65
CA ARG A 113 3.57 -21.66 -28.81
C ARG A 113 2.46 -20.86 -29.51
N THR A 114 1.25 -21.40 -29.61
CA THR A 114 0.09 -20.66 -30.13
C THR A 114 -0.23 -19.45 -29.25
N MET A 115 -0.30 -19.64 -27.92
CA MET A 115 -0.54 -18.53 -26.98
C MET A 115 0.55 -17.45 -27.07
N ILE A 116 1.83 -17.85 -27.13
CA ILE A 116 2.95 -16.92 -27.31
C ILE A 116 2.79 -16.13 -28.61
N ALA A 117 2.42 -16.79 -29.71
CA ALA A 117 2.24 -16.12 -31.01
C ALA A 117 1.07 -15.12 -31.03
N GLU A 118 0.03 -15.35 -30.22
CA GLU A 118 -1.12 -14.44 -30.08
C GLU A 118 -0.82 -13.27 -29.15
N GLU A 119 0.00 -13.48 -28.12
CA GLU A 119 0.31 -12.47 -27.09
C GLU A 119 1.51 -11.58 -27.49
N ALA A 120 2.53 -12.16 -28.11
CA ALA A 120 3.82 -11.50 -28.35
C ALA A 120 3.70 -10.20 -29.15
N ARG A 121 4.46 -9.19 -28.71
CA ARG A 121 4.47 -7.84 -29.28
C ARG A 121 5.88 -7.42 -29.67
N PRO A 122 6.47 -8.03 -30.72
CA PRO A 122 7.84 -7.71 -31.14
C PRO A 122 8.02 -6.24 -31.52
N ASP A 123 6.96 -5.60 -32.01
CA ASP A 123 6.90 -4.17 -32.31
C ASP A 123 7.07 -3.30 -31.04
N VAL A 124 6.37 -3.66 -29.95
CA VAL A 124 6.48 -2.97 -28.66
C VAL A 124 7.81 -3.28 -27.99
N VAL A 125 8.24 -4.55 -27.97
CA VAL A 125 9.51 -4.97 -27.38
C VAL A 125 10.69 -4.19 -27.97
N ALA A 126 10.73 -4.03 -29.30
CA ALA A 126 11.78 -3.25 -29.97
C ALA A 126 11.82 -1.77 -29.53
N LEU A 127 10.66 -1.17 -29.27
CA LEU A 127 10.56 0.20 -28.76
C LEU A 127 10.99 0.31 -27.29
N VAL A 128 10.63 -0.68 -26.46
CA VAL A 128 11.06 -0.73 -25.05
C VAL A 128 12.57 -0.83 -24.95
N GLU A 129 13.21 -1.69 -25.74
CA GLU A 129 14.67 -1.78 -25.78
C GLU A 129 15.34 -0.45 -26.19
N GLU A 130 14.76 0.25 -27.16
CA GLU A 130 15.25 1.58 -27.57
C GLU A 130 15.03 2.63 -26.48
N ALA A 131 13.88 2.59 -25.79
CA ALA A 131 13.57 3.48 -24.69
C ALA A 131 14.57 3.29 -23.54
N HIS A 132 14.87 2.05 -23.17
CA HIS A 132 15.89 1.73 -22.15
C HIS A 132 17.28 2.23 -22.53
N ARG A 133 17.69 2.10 -23.80
CA ARG A 133 18.96 2.68 -24.30
C ARG A 133 19.03 4.20 -24.16
N ARG A 134 17.87 4.88 -24.15
CA ARG A 134 17.73 6.33 -24.04
C ARG A 134 17.36 6.80 -22.63
N ASP A 135 17.29 5.89 -21.66
CA ASP A 135 16.80 6.13 -20.30
C ASP A 135 15.36 6.71 -20.24
N VAL A 136 14.54 6.39 -21.24
CA VAL A 136 13.12 6.76 -21.28
C VAL A 136 12.30 5.64 -20.63
N PRO A 137 11.51 5.94 -19.60
CA PRO A 137 10.63 4.96 -18.96
C PRO A 137 9.45 4.59 -19.85
N GLU A 138 8.86 3.43 -19.59
CA GLU A 138 7.75 2.87 -20.34
C GLU A 138 6.64 2.35 -19.42
N LEU A 139 5.41 2.33 -19.92
CA LEU A 139 4.28 1.65 -19.29
C LEU A 139 3.58 0.79 -20.35
N TYR A 140 3.24 -0.43 -19.97
CA TYR A 140 2.53 -1.37 -20.83
C TYR A 140 1.49 -2.13 -20.02
N ASP A 141 0.24 -1.98 -20.42
CA ASP A 141 -0.92 -2.72 -19.93
C ASP A 141 -2.08 -2.59 -20.94
N GLU A 142 -3.28 -3.01 -20.54
CA GLU A 142 -4.48 -2.96 -21.37
C GLU A 142 -4.92 -1.54 -21.76
N ASP A 143 -4.50 -0.50 -21.03
CA ASP A 143 -4.83 0.89 -21.36
C ASP A 143 -3.99 1.42 -22.53
N GLY A 144 -2.85 0.78 -22.84
CA GLY A 144 -2.00 1.13 -23.96
C GLY A 144 -0.51 1.04 -23.67
N PHE A 145 0.28 1.38 -24.70
CA PHE A 145 1.73 1.49 -24.62
C PHE A 145 2.11 2.96 -24.46
N THR A 146 2.85 3.28 -23.40
CA THR A 146 3.30 4.63 -23.09
C THR A 146 4.82 4.67 -23.07
N LEU A 147 5.40 5.68 -23.69
CA LEU A 147 6.79 6.06 -23.48
C LEU A 147 6.84 7.41 -22.76
N GLY A 148 7.73 7.53 -21.80
CA GLY A 148 7.82 8.65 -20.87
C GLY A 148 6.76 8.62 -19.76
N LEU A 149 6.86 9.55 -18.80
CA LEU A 149 5.92 9.71 -17.69
C LEU A 149 5.39 11.14 -17.63
N GLY A 150 4.12 11.28 -17.21
CA GLY A 150 3.47 12.56 -16.97
C GLY A 150 3.53 13.52 -18.16
N ALA A 151 3.98 14.74 -17.91
CA ALA A 151 4.18 15.80 -18.90
C ALA A 151 5.17 15.47 -20.02
N HIS A 152 5.94 14.40 -19.86
CA HIS A 152 6.89 13.90 -20.84
C HIS A 152 6.46 12.54 -21.42
N SER A 153 5.17 12.17 -21.27
CA SER A 153 4.63 10.92 -21.78
C SER A 153 3.87 11.07 -23.09
N ILE A 154 3.88 10.01 -23.90
CA ILE A 154 2.97 9.81 -25.03
C ILE A 154 2.44 8.38 -24.95
N THR A 155 1.12 8.23 -25.08
CA THR A 155 0.44 6.94 -25.04
C THR A 155 -0.16 6.62 -26.40
N TRP A 156 0.04 5.39 -26.87
CA TRP A 156 -0.56 4.83 -28.06
C TRP A 156 -1.45 3.65 -27.70
N ALA A 157 -2.55 3.49 -28.42
CA ALA A 157 -3.35 2.27 -28.36
C ALA A 157 -2.50 1.07 -28.82
N LEU A 158 -2.79 -0.10 -28.26
CA LEU A 158 -2.00 -1.30 -28.54
C LEU A 158 -2.03 -1.72 -30.01
N ASP A 159 -3.08 -1.40 -30.76
CA ASP A 159 -3.21 -1.68 -32.20
C ASP A 159 -2.60 -0.60 -33.11
N GLY A 160 -2.09 0.49 -32.55
CA GLY A 160 -1.59 1.67 -33.27
C GLY A 160 -0.22 2.16 -32.78
N VAL A 161 0.64 1.24 -32.34
CA VAL A 161 1.99 1.55 -31.83
C VAL A 161 2.87 2.08 -32.99
N PRO A 162 3.63 3.18 -32.79
CA PRO A 162 4.42 3.81 -33.85
C PRO A 162 5.64 2.98 -34.26
N THR A 163 6.22 3.28 -35.42
CA THR A 163 7.59 2.81 -35.71
C THR A 163 8.62 3.63 -34.92
N ARG A 164 9.84 3.11 -34.79
CA ARG A 164 10.94 3.77 -34.06
C ARG A 164 11.21 5.19 -34.56
N GLU A 165 11.08 5.44 -35.86
CA GLU A 165 11.32 6.73 -36.51
C GLU A 165 10.19 7.74 -36.26
N GLN A 166 8.98 7.25 -35.96
CA GLN A 166 7.81 8.08 -35.67
C GLN A 166 7.77 8.52 -34.21
N VAL A 167 8.53 7.88 -33.32
CA VAL A 167 8.59 8.25 -31.90
C VAL A 167 9.36 9.58 -31.73
N PRO A 168 8.75 10.62 -31.15
CA PRO A 168 9.41 11.90 -30.89
C PRO A 168 10.24 11.83 -29.60
N TRP A 169 11.36 11.10 -29.67
CA TRP A 169 12.21 10.79 -28.51
C TRP A 169 12.72 12.01 -27.74
N ASP A 170 12.85 13.16 -28.40
CA ASP A 170 13.31 14.43 -27.84
C ASP A 170 12.33 15.04 -26.83
N ARG A 171 11.05 14.64 -26.87
CA ARG A 171 10.01 15.13 -25.96
C ARG A 171 9.73 14.18 -24.79
N LEU A 172 10.33 12.99 -24.81
CA LEU A 172 10.07 11.93 -23.84
C LEU A 172 11.04 12.01 -22.67
N GLY A 173 10.56 11.62 -21.50
CA GLY A 173 11.34 11.72 -20.27
C GLY A 173 10.60 11.18 -19.06
N SER A 174 11.24 11.33 -17.91
CA SER A 174 10.64 11.00 -16.61
C SER A 174 10.13 12.27 -15.93
N ILE A 175 9.28 12.06 -14.93
CA ILE A 175 8.95 13.04 -13.89
C ILE A 175 9.43 12.48 -12.56
N PRO A 176 9.65 13.31 -11.52
CA PRO A 176 9.94 12.79 -10.20
C PRO A 176 8.78 11.96 -9.65
N THR A 177 9.13 10.90 -8.92
CA THR A 177 8.20 9.92 -8.39
C THR A 177 8.53 9.53 -6.96
N VAL A 178 7.49 9.49 -6.13
CA VAL A 178 7.56 9.05 -4.73
C VAL A 178 6.78 7.76 -4.59
N ALA A 179 7.38 6.71 -4.01
CA ALA A 179 6.68 5.49 -3.63
C ALA A 179 6.38 5.50 -2.13
N VAL A 180 5.12 5.38 -1.72
CA VAL A 180 4.71 5.42 -0.31
C VAL A 180 4.14 4.08 0.11
N THR A 181 4.73 3.44 1.12
CA THR A 181 4.20 2.21 1.73
C THR A 181 4.27 2.26 3.25
N GLY A 182 3.61 1.30 3.90
CA GLY A 182 3.41 1.28 5.34
C GLY A 182 2.21 0.42 5.74
N THR A 183 2.08 0.10 7.02
CA THR A 183 0.82 -0.46 7.54
C THR A 183 -0.19 0.67 7.69
N ASN A 184 0.15 1.70 8.49
CA ASN A 184 -0.68 2.88 8.73
C ASN A 184 -0.02 4.16 8.20
N GLY A 185 -0.82 5.20 7.90
CA GLY A 185 -0.34 6.53 7.51
C GLY A 185 -0.08 6.76 6.02
N LYS A 186 -0.06 5.71 5.18
CA LYS A 186 0.21 5.79 3.73
C LYS A 186 -0.59 6.88 3.01
N THR A 187 -1.93 6.80 3.09
CA THR A 187 -2.84 7.73 2.41
C THR A 187 -2.65 9.16 2.86
N THR A 188 -2.52 9.39 4.16
CA THR A 188 -2.28 10.73 4.72
C THR A 188 -0.95 11.29 4.24
N CYS A 189 0.13 10.52 4.29
CA CYS A 189 1.42 10.96 3.73
C CYS A 189 1.32 11.23 2.23
N ALA A 190 0.73 10.34 1.44
CA ALA A 190 0.63 10.49 -0.01
C ALA A 190 -0.10 11.78 -0.42
N ARG A 191 -1.23 12.06 0.23
CA ARG A 191 -2.00 13.30 0.03
C ARG A 191 -1.28 14.54 0.52
N TRP A 192 -0.67 14.48 1.70
CA TRP A 192 0.02 15.63 2.28
C TRP A 192 1.28 16.00 1.48
N ILE A 193 2.03 15.01 1.01
CA ILE A 193 3.15 15.23 0.07
C ILE A 193 2.61 15.89 -1.20
N ALA A 194 1.60 15.31 -1.85
CA ALA A 194 1.02 15.88 -3.08
C ALA A 194 0.51 17.32 -2.89
N ARG A 195 -0.15 17.61 -1.76
CA ARG A 195 -0.59 18.96 -1.42
C ARG A 195 0.57 19.93 -1.23
N THR A 196 1.66 19.48 -0.60
CA THR A 196 2.87 20.28 -0.43
C THR A 196 3.52 20.61 -1.77
N LEU A 197 3.54 19.65 -2.70
CA LEU A 197 4.06 19.84 -4.05
C LEU A 197 3.20 20.79 -4.88
N GLN A 198 1.87 20.77 -4.72
CA GLN A 198 0.97 21.78 -5.30
C GLN A 198 1.26 23.18 -4.75
N LEU A 199 1.47 23.32 -3.44
CA LEU A 199 1.87 24.58 -2.83
C LEU A 199 3.25 25.07 -3.32
N ALA A 200 4.11 24.15 -3.78
CA ALA A 200 5.37 24.47 -4.44
C ALA A 200 5.22 24.85 -5.92
N GLY A 201 4.00 24.79 -6.49
CA GLY A 201 3.70 25.20 -7.86
C GLY A 201 3.75 24.07 -8.90
N PHE A 202 3.86 22.81 -8.47
CA PHE A 202 3.79 21.66 -9.37
C PHE A 202 2.36 21.19 -9.58
N ILE A 203 2.05 20.74 -10.79
CA ILE A 203 0.87 19.91 -11.07
C ILE A 203 1.18 18.49 -10.54
N ALA A 204 0.91 18.29 -9.25
CA ALA A 204 1.17 17.03 -8.56
C ALA A 204 -0.08 16.13 -8.54
N GLY A 205 0.14 14.82 -8.59
CA GLY A 205 -0.92 13.83 -8.42
C GLY A 205 -0.51 12.72 -7.47
N ASN A 206 -1.51 12.04 -6.90
CA ASN A 206 -1.27 10.88 -6.06
C ASN A 206 -2.25 9.75 -6.33
N THR A 207 -1.80 8.53 -6.06
CA THR A 207 -2.71 7.40 -5.86
C THR A 207 -2.88 7.14 -4.37
N SER A 208 -4.03 6.58 -3.98
CA SER A 208 -4.36 6.30 -2.58
C SER A 208 -5.42 5.20 -2.45
N THR A 209 -5.75 4.84 -1.20
CA THR A 209 -6.77 3.83 -0.87
C THR A 209 -8.19 4.18 -1.36
N ASP A 210 -8.44 5.40 -1.82
CA ASP A 210 -9.76 5.89 -2.26
C ASP A 210 -9.77 6.59 -3.60
N GLY A 211 -8.64 6.72 -4.27
CA GLY A 211 -8.68 7.20 -5.63
C GLY A 211 -7.34 7.67 -6.16
N ILE A 212 -7.44 8.23 -7.35
CA ILE A 212 -6.40 9.00 -8.00
C ILE A 212 -6.78 10.48 -7.92
N SER A 213 -5.84 11.30 -7.47
CA SER A 213 -5.97 12.77 -7.53
C SER A 213 -4.92 13.37 -8.47
N LEU A 214 -5.30 14.46 -9.14
CA LEU A 214 -4.43 15.28 -9.97
C LEU A 214 -4.77 16.75 -9.72
N ASP A 215 -3.79 17.52 -9.25
CA ASP A 215 -3.92 18.95 -8.96
C ASP A 215 -5.12 19.30 -8.07
N GLY A 216 -5.30 18.50 -7.01
CA GLY A 216 -6.38 18.67 -6.03
C GLY A 216 -7.76 18.20 -6.50
N ARG A 217 -7.85 17.60 -7.70
CA ARG A 217 -9.10 17.04 -8.24
C ARG A 217 -9.04 15.52 -8.22
N THR A 218 -10.10 14.88 -7.75
CA THR A 218 -10.28 13.44 -7.93
C THR A 218 -10.55 13.15 -9.41
N ILE A 219 -9.77 12.24 -9.99
CA ILE A 219 -9.95 11.80 -11.39
C ILE A 219 -10.58 10.40 -11.47
N GLU A 220 -10.44 9.61 -10.42
CA GLU A 220 -10.98 8.26 -10.29
C GLU A 220 -11.16 7.94 -8.81
N ASP A 221 -12.30 7.34 -8.47
CA ASP A 221 -12.63 6.84 -7.13
C ASP A 221 -12.34 5.34 -7.01
N GLY A 222 -12.00 4.89 -5.80
CA GLY A 222 -11.83 3.47 -5.47
C GLY A 222 -10.42 3.12 -4.98
N ASP A 223 -10.16 1.83 -4.71
CA ASP A 223 -8.84 1.40 -4.24
C ASP A 223 -7.79 1.49 -5.36
N CYS A 224 -6.98 2.55 -5.31
CA CYS A 224 -5.96 2.86 -6.30
C CYS A 224 -4.53 2.56 -5.79
N THR A 225 -4.37 1.64 -4.84
CA THR A 225 -3.06 1.31 -4.21
C THR A 225 -2.23 0.25 -4.96
N GLY A 226 -2.63 -0.07 -6.20
CA GLY A 226 -1.98 -1.05 -7.07
C GLY A 226 -1.36 -0.44 -8.35
N PRO A 227 -0.60 -1.22 -9.11
CA PRO A 227 0.16 -0.70 -10.24
C PRO A 227 -0.69 -0.16 -11.39
N GLY A 228 -1.90 -0.69 -11.61
CA GLY A 228 -2.79 -0.18 -12.68
C GLY A 228 -3.17 1.28 -12.49
N ALA A 229 -3.63 1.65 -11.28
CA ALA A 229 -3.97 3.03 -10.97
C ALA A 229 -2.74 3.96 -11.02
N ALA A 230 -1.59 3.50 -10.55
CA ALA A 230 -0.35 4.24 -10.68
C ALA A 230 0.01 4.52 -12.16
N ARG A 231 -0.13 3.53 -13.05
CA ARG A 231 0.11 3.71 -14.48
C ARG A 231 -0.89 4.68 -15.12
N ARG A 232 -2.17 4.62 -14.75
CA ARG A 232 -3.18 5.60 -15.21
C ARG A 232 -2.83 7.03 -14.82
N LEU A 233 -2.39 7.25 -13.58
CA LEU A 233 -1.89 8.56 -13.15
C LEU A 233 -0.66 8.99 -13.96
N LEU A 234 0.33 8.10 -14.10
CA LEU A 234 1.58 8.38 -14.81
C LEU A 234 1.40 8.65 -16.32
N ARG A 235 0.25 8.35 -16.91
CA ARG A 235 -0.12 8.69 -18.30
C ARG A 235 -0.71 10.08 -18.47
N ARG A 236 -0.99 10.80 -17.38
CA ARG A 236 -1.58 12.15 -17.44
C ARG A 236 -0.55 13.16 -17.91
N THR A 237 -0.74 13.73 -19.10
CA THR A 237 0.20 14.66 -19.74
C THR A 237 0.34 16.01 -19.02
N GLU A 238 -0.51 16.29 -18.04
CA GLU A 238 -0.40 17.47 -17.19
C GLU A 238 0.47 17.21 -15.95
N LEU A 239 0.66 15.95 -15.56
CA LEU A 239 1.34 15.55 -14.32
C LEU A 239 2.83 15.88 -14.37
N GLN A 240 3.31 16.61 -13.37
CA GLN A 240 4.72 17.00 -13.26
C GLN A 240 5.48 16.24 -12.16
N ILE A 241 4.77 15.64 -11.21
CA ILE A 241 5.34 14.85 -10.11
C ILE A 241 4.29 13.91 -9.52
N ALA A 242 4.66 12.66 -9.24
CA ALA A 242 3.71 11.63 -8.80
C ALA A 242 4.02 11.10 -7.39
N VAL A 243 2.99 10.90 -6.56
CA VAL A 243 3.08 10.24 -5.27
C VAL A 243 2.24 8.96 -5.27
N LEU A 244 2.89 7.81 -5.31
CA LEU A 244 2.27 6.52 -5.57
C LEU A 244 2.14 5.72 -4.27
N GLU A 245 0.92 5.58 -3.76
CA GLU A 245 0.65 4.69 -2.64
C GLU A 245 0.74 3.22 -3.09
N ALA A 246 1.57 2.44 -2.41
CA ALA A 246 1.77 1.01 -2.64
C ALA A 246 1.28 0.19 -1.44
N ALA A 247 0.12 -0.45 -1.59
CA ALA A 247 -0.34 -1.40 -0.61
C ALA A 247 0.36 -2.76 -0.77
N ARG A 248 0.43 -3.49 0.33
CA ARG A 248 0.95 -4.86 0.38
C ARG A 248 0.30 -5.78 -0.65
N GLY A 249 -1.03 -5.67 -0.80
CA GLY A 249 -1.80 -6.44 -1.77
C GLY A 249 -1.37 -6.15 -3.21
N GLY A 250 -1.19 -4.88 -3.58
CA GLY A 250 -0.68 -4.49 -4.91
C GLY A 250 0.70 -5.06 -5.20
N LEU A 251 1.63 -4.89 -4.24
CA LEU A 251 3.00 -5.40 -4.35
C LEU A 251 3.07 -6.92 -4.53
N LEU A 252 2.26 -7.69 -3.79
CA LEU A 252 2.25 -9.15 -3.87
C LEU A 252 1.49 -9.71 -5.07
N ARG A 253 0.41 -9.03 -5.50
CA ARG A 253 -0.43 -9.48 -6.62
C ARG A 253 0.17 -9.16 -7.98
N ARG A 254 0.78 -7.98 -8.14
CA ARG A 254 1.20 -7.47 -9.45
C ARG A 254 2.58 -6.81 -9.45
N GLY A 255 3.19 -6.59 -8.28
CA GLY A 255 4.40 -5.79 -8.15
C GLY A 255 4.11 -4.28 -8.13
N PHE A 256 5.18 -3.48 -8.17
CA PHE A 256 5.12 -2.04 -8.28
C PHE A 256 5.03 -1.58 -9.74
N ALA A 257 4.53 -0.37 -9.96
CA ALA A 257 4.25 0.15 -11.30
C ALA A 257 5.50 0.49 -12.11
N LEU A 258 6.58 0.89 -11.44
CA LEU A 258 7.80 1.40 -12.03
C LEU A 258 9.02 0.57 -11.59
N PRO A 259 10.05 0.45 -12.45
CA PRO A 259 11.31 -0.20 -12.09
C PRO A 259 12.22 0.67 -11.22
N ARG A 260 11.96 1.98 -11.17
CA ARG A 260 12.73 2.98 -10.40
C ARG A 260 11.85 4.08 -9.84
N CYS A 261 12.27 4.72 -8.75
CA CYS A 261 11.67 5.95 -8.21
C CYS A 261 12.72 6.87 -7.55
N ASP A 262 12.38 8.13 -7.32
CA ASP A 262 13.29 9.15 -6.76
C ASP A 262 13.30 9.13 -5.23
N VAL A 263 12.15 8.91 -4.61
CA VAL A 263 12.04 8.79 -3.16
C VAL A 263 11.12 7.62 -2.81
N ALA A 264 11.51 6.80 -1.84
CA ALA A 264 10.62 5.80 -1.26
C ALA A 264 10.41 6.09 0.23
N LEU A 265 9.17 5.97 0.69
CA LEU A 265 8.78 6.12 2.09
C LEU A 265 8.22 4.80 2.61
N VAL A 266 8.80 4.30 3.71
CA VAL A 266 8.23 3.23 4.53
C VAL A 266 7.86 3.81 5.89
N THR A 267 6.57 4.04 6.13
CA THR A 267 6.12 4.72 7.37
C THR A 267 6.31 3.84 8.61
N ASN A 268 5.74 2.63 8.60
CA ASN A 268 5.79 1.66 9.68
C ASN A 268 5.40 0.26 9.15
N VAL A 269 5.70 -0.77 9.94
CA VAL A 269 5.25 -2.14 9.71
C VAL A 269 4.57 -2.63 10.98
N GLY A 270 3.26 -2.81 10.92
CA GLY A 270 2.43 -3.40 11.97
C GLY A 270 1.71 -4.66 11.49
N ASN A 271 1.17 -5.42 12.44
CA ASN A 271 0.40 -6.63 12.16
C ASN A 271 -0.91 -6.28 11.43
N ASP A 272 -0.92 -6.45 10.12
CA ASP A 272 -2.11 -6.29 9.29
C ASP A 272 -2.02 -7.26 8.09
N HIS A 273 -3.05 -8.10 7.97
CA HIS A 273 -3.17 -9.13 6.94
C HIS A 273 -2.02 -10.16 6.87
N ILE A 274 -1.50 -10.59 8.02
CA ILE A 274 -0.62 -11.75 8.10
C ILE A 274 -1.42 -13.02 7.76
N GLY A 275 -0.80 -13.95 7.01
CA GLY A 275 -1.38 -15.22 6.56
C GLY A 275 -1.75 -15.25 5.08
N GLU A 276 -1.85 -14.10 4.42
CA GLU A 276 -2.15 -14.00 2.99
C GLU A 276 -0.87 -13.99 2.14
N PHE A 277 -0.92 -14.60 0.95
CA PHE A 277 0.19 -14.68 -0.02
C PHE A 277 1.49 -15.27 0.57
N GLY A 278 1.34 -16.19 1.53
CA GLY A 278 2.44 -16.85 2.24
C GLY A 278 3.33 -15.90 3.05
N ILE A 279 2.79 -14.75 3.49
CA ILE A 279 3.46 -13.84 4.43
C ILE A 279 2.97 -14.21 5.83
N LEU A 280 3.80 -14.91 6.59
CA LEU A 280 3.40 -15.54 7.85
C LEU A 280 3.82 -14.76 9.09
N ASP A 281 4.68 -13.76 8.93
CA ASP A 281 5.07 -12.91 10.04
C ASP A 281 5.38 -11.46 9.64
N ILE A 282 5.69 -10.67 10.66
CA ILE A 282 5.97 -9.23 10.52
C ILE A 282 7.28 -8.95 9.79
N GLU A 283 8.25 -9.86 9.84
CA GLU A 283 9.54 -9.72 9.16
C GLU A 283 9.39 -9.91 7.65
N GLU A 284 8.62 -10.91 7.24
CA GLU A 284 8.27 -11.12 5.84
C GLU A 284 7.43 -9.95 5.30
N LEU A 285 6.52 -9.41 6.12
CA LEU A 285 5.78 -8.20 5.77
C LEU A 285 6.71 -6.99 5.59
N ALA A 286 7.73 -6.85 6.43
CA ALA A 286 8.75 -5.81 6.29
C ALA A 286 9.51 -5.97 4.96
N GLN A 287 9.88 -7.20 4.56
CA GLN A 287 10.52 -7.45 3.26
C GLN A 287 9.63 -7.03 2.08
N VAL A 288 8.32 -7.27 2.15
CA VAL A 288 7.38 -6.79 1.13
C VAL A 288 7.40 -5.27 1.05
N LYS A 289 7.40 -4.57 2.18
CA LYS A 289 7.46 -3.10 2.18
C LYS A 289 8.82 -2.57 1.74
N ALA A 290 9.90 -3.30 1.97
CA ALA A 290 11.25 -2.93 1.52
C ALA A 290 11.39 -2.93 -0.02
N ILE A 291 10.45 -3.55 -0.77
CA ILE A 291 10.45 -3.54 -2.24
C ILE A 291 10.62 -2.11 -2.76
N VAL A 292 9.84 -1.14 -2.27
CA VAL A 292 9.89 0.24 -2.78
C VAL A 292 11.25 0.91 -2.55
N GLY A 293 11.92 0.62 -1.43
CA GLY A 293 13.25 1.15 -1.15
C GLY A 293 14.32 0.61 -2.10
N HIS A 294 14.18 -0.63 -2.57
CA HIS A 294 15.08 -1.20 -3.58
C HIS A 294 14.91 -0.62 -4.99
N LEU A 295 13.85 0.17 -5.23
CA LEU A 295 13.61 0.85 -6.50
C LEU A 295 14.23 2.25 -6.54
N VAL A 296 14.73 2.75 -5.41
CA VAL A 296 15.29 4.09 -5.36
C VAL A 296 16.63 4.12 -6.08
N HIS A 297 16.78 5.02 -7.06
CA HIS A 297 18.05 5.18 -7.77
C HIS A 297 19.12 5.78 -6.83
N PRO A 298 20.43 5.60 -7.09
CA PRO A 298 21.49 6.03 -6.16
C PRO A 298 21.50 7.53 -5.78
N GLY A 299 20.89 8.39 -6.60
CA GLY A 299 20.75 9.82 -6.33
C GLY A 299 19.54 10.18 -5.48
N GLY A 300 18.57 9.27 -5.33
CA GLY A 300 17.33 9.43 -4.59
C GLY A 300 17.45 9.10 -3.10
N ARG A 301 16.35 9.04 -2.35
CA ARG A 301 16.35 8.78 -0.90
C ARG A 301 15.36 7.72 -0.46
N VAL A 302 15.73 6.93 0.57
CA VAL A 302 14.82 5.99 1.25
C VAL A 302 14.50 6.54 2.63
N VAL A 303 13.26 6.99 2.82
CA VAL A 303 12.74 7.54 4.08
C VAL A 303 12.12 6.43 4.93
N LEU A 304 12.59 6.27 6.16
CA LEU A 304 12.28 5.13 7.03
C LEU A 304 11.85 5.58 8.45
N GLY A 305 10.72 5.04 8.92
CA GLY A 305 10.25 5.28 10.29
C GLY A 305 11.02 4.48 11.34
N ALA A 306 11.77 5.17 12.19
CA ALA A 306 12.62 4.56 13.21
C ALA A 306 11.83 3.96 14.38
N ASP A 307 10.64 4.49 14.70
CA ASP A 307 9.78 4.00 15.79
C ASP A 307 9.08 2.65 15.49
N SER A 308 9.50 1.96 14.42
CA SER A 308 8.96 0.68 13.98
C SER A 308 10.09 -0.33 13.88
N ASP A 309 10.21 -1.22 14.86
CA ASP A 309 11.26 -2.27 14.91
C ASP A 309 11.46 -3.05 13.60
N PRO A 310 10.42 -3.50 12.86
CA PRO A 310 10.66 -4.21 11.60
C PRO A 310 11.23 -3.30 10.49
N VAL A 311 11.02 -1.98 10.57
CA VAL A 311 11.60 -1.01 9.63
C VAL A 311 13.06 -0.75 9.97
N THR A 312 13.43 -0.66 11.26
CA THR A 312 14.85 -0.49 11.65
C THR A 312 15.75 -1.62 11.17
N ARG A 313 15.20 -2.84 11.02
CA ARG A 313 15.88 -4.02 10.45
C ARG A 313 16.19 -3.88 8.94
N MET A 314 15.65 -2.85 8.28
CA MET A 314 15.97 -2.52 6.88
C MET A 314 17.26 -1.70 6.74
N ARG A 315 17.84 -1.20 7.84
CA ARG A 315 19.07 -0.40 7.83
C ARG A 315 20.19 -1.06 7.03
N GLY A 316 20.78 -0.31 6.11
CA GLY A 316 21.89 -0.73 5.26
C GLY A 316 21.51 -1.69 4.13
N ARG A 317 20.21 -1.87 3.83
CA ARG A 317 19.77 -2.77 2.74
C ARG A 317 19.62 -2.06 1.40
N PHE A 318 19.66 -0.73 1.38
CA PHE A 318 19.41 0.07 0.17
C PHE A 318 20.70 0.66 -0.38
N ALA A 319 20.78 0.75 -1.71
CA ALA A 319 21.91 1.39 -2.39
C ALA A 319 21.81 2.93 -2.33
N ALA A 320 20.59 3.46 -2.26
CA ALA A 320 20.33 4.88 -2.08
C ALA A 320 20.49 5.27 -0.59
N PRO A 321 20.91 6.51 -0.29
CA PRO A 321 21.01 7.00 1.08
C PRO A 321 19.67 6.93 1.83
N GLU A 322 19.76 6.50 3.09
CA GLU A 322 18.63 6.40 4.02
C GLU A 322 18.43 7.73 4.77
N VAL A 323 17.18 8.11 5.00
CA VAL A 323 16.78 9.23 5.86
C VAL A 323 15.83 8.67 6.91
N TRP A 324 16.16 8.85 8.18
CA TRP A 324 15.37 8.29 9.29
C TRP A 324 14.46 9.34 9.91
N PHE A 325 13.28 8.92 10.36
CA PHE A 325 12.44 9.78 11.18
C PHE A 325 11.92 9.13 12.45
N SER A 326 11.74 9.92 13.51
CA SER A 326 11.42 9.43 14.85
C SER A 326 10.62 10.45 15.67
N LEU A 327 9.66 9.99 16.47
CA LEU A 327 8.98 10.83 17.47
C LEU A 327 9.87 11.18 18.67
N ARG A 328 11.11 10.70 18.70
CA ARG A 328 12.03 10.78 19.83
C ARG A 328 13.41 11.28 19.42
N ALA A 329 13.89 12.32 20.10
CA ALA A 329 15.25 12.84 19.96
C ALA A 329 16.34 11.88 20.48
N ASP A 330 16.00 11.01 21.44
CA ASP A 330 16.94 10.07 22.07
C ASP A 330 16.93 8.68 21.40
N HIS A 331 16.33 8.54 20.22
CA HIS A 331 16.23 7.25 19.54
C HIS A 331 17.63 6.73 19.14
N PRO A 332 18.10 5.57 19.66
CA PRO A 332 19.50 5.14 19.50
C PRO A 332 19.96 5.02 18.04
N LEU A 333 19.10 4.48 17.16
CA LEU A 333 19.40 4.36 15.73
C LEU A 333 19.55 5.72 15.06
N VAL A 334 18.71 6.70 15.43
CA VAL A 334 18.74 8.04 14.82
C VAL A 334 20.00 8.78 15.24
N LEU A 335 20.37 8.70 16.52
CA LEU A 335 21.61 9.27 17.04
C LEU A 335 22.85 8.65 16.37
N ASP A 336 22.90 7.32 16.24
CA ASP A 336 23.97 6.61 15.54
C ASP A 336 24.04 7.02 14.06
N HIS A 337 22.89 7.12 13.39
CA HIS A 337 22.83 7.54 11.99
C HIS A 337 23.34 8.98 11.79
N LEU A 338 22.89 9.92 12.60
CA LEU A 338 23.36 11.31 12.59
C LEU A 338 24.86 11.41 12.89
N GLY A 339 25.36 10.67 13.89
CA GLY A 339 26.78 10.62 14.24
C GLY A 339 27.70 10.10 13.12
N ASN A 340 27.13 9.35 12.16
CA ASN A 340 27.83 8.88 10.97
C ASN A 340 27.65 9.81 9.75
N GLY A 341 27.15 11.04 9.95
CA GLY A 341 26.92 12.01 8.88
C GLY A 341 25.60 11.82 8.12
N GLY A 342 24.72 10.95 8.61
CA GLY A 342 23.41 10.68 8.03
C GLY A 342 22.41 11.82 8.24
N GLU A 343 21.24 11.67 7.64
CA GLU A 343 20.15 12.65 7.68
C GLU A 343 18.97 12.08 8.47
N ALA A 344 18.39 12.88 9.36
CA ALA A 344 17.22 12.47 10.12
C ALA A 344 16.27 13.62 10.49
N TRP A 345 15.04 13.24 10.83
CA TRP A 345 13.97 14.11 11.29
C TRP A 345 13.42 13.59 12.62
N TRP A 346 13.29 14.44 13.63
CA TRP A 346 12.76 13.99 14.92
C TRP A 346 11.94 15.04 15.63
N VAL A 347 11.26 14.62 16.71
CA VAL A 347 10.61 15.53 17.65
C VAL A 347 11.49 15.76 18.86
N GLU A 348 11.73 17.02 19.19
CA GLU A 348 12.48 17.48 20.36
C GLU A 348 11.84 18.78 20.87
N ASP A 349 11.64 18.89 22.19
CA ASP A 349 11.08 20.09 22.82
C ASP A 349 9.79 20.64 22.16
N ARG A 350 8.86 19.74 21.81
CA ARG A 350 7.61 20.06 21.07
C ARG A 350 7.87 20.76 19.73
N ALA A 351 8.92 20.38 19.01
CA ALA A 351 9.15 20.82 17.64
C ALA A 351 9.67 19.69 16.76
N ILE A 352 9.34 19.75 15.46
CA ILE A 352 10.04 18.96 14.45
C ILE A 352 11.40 19.60 14.19
N VAL A 353 12.44 18.76 14.27
CA VAL A 353 13.84 19.12 14.05
C VAL A 353 14.38 18.29 12.89
N HIS A 354 15.14 18.93 12.02
CA HIS A 354 15.93 18.30 10.96
C HIS A 354 17.40 18.29 11.35
N GLY A 355 18.11 17.23 11.01
CA GLY A 355 19.55 17.16 11.16
C GLY A 355 20.22 16.40 10.02
N ALA A 356 21.40 16.87 9.64
CA ALA A 356 22.25 16.26 8.62
C ALA A 356 23.72 16.50 8.99
N GLY A 357 24.42 15.43 9.38
CA GLY A 357 25.75 15.55 10.00
C GLY A 357 25.73 16.51 11.21
N ASP A 358 26.56 17.55 11.18
CA ASP A 358 26.64 18.54 12.27
C ASP A 358 25.54 19.61 12.21
N HIS A 359 24.74 19.65 11.14
CA HIS A 359 23.65 20.61 11.01
C HIS A 359 22.42 20.15 11.80
N ARG A 360 21.80 21.09 12.52
CA ARG A 360 20.53 20.90 13.24
C ARG A 360 19.68 22.16 13.08
N GLU A 361 18.44 21.98 12.66
CA GLU A 361 17.47 23.06 12.45
C GLU A 361 16.13 22.69 13.08
N GLN A 362 15.60 23.57 13.94
CA GLN A 362 14.22 23.49 14.39
C GLN A 362 13.30 24.08 13.32
N VAL A 363 12.34 23.29 12.84
CA VAL A 363 11.54 23.61 11.65
C VAL A 363 10.19 24.21 11.99
N ILE A 364 9.44 23.56 12.87
CA ILE A 364 8.09 23.96 13.25
C ILE A 364 7.73 23.38 14.62
N GLY A 365 7.00 24.14 15.44
CA GLY A 365 6.43 23.63 16.67
C GLY A 365 5.34 22.59 16.39
N THR A 366 5.21 21.56 17.22
CA THR A 366 4.16 20.55 17.06
C THR A 366 2.78 21.21 17.08
N ASP A 367 2.61 22.25 17.89
CA ASP A 367 1.35 22.99 18.03
C ASP A 367 0.92 23.75 16.78
N ASP A 368 1.87 24.05 15.89
CA ASP A 368 1.61 24.72 14.62
C ASP A 368 1.29 23.73 13.48
N ILE A 369 1.39 22.43 13.72
CA ILE A 369 1.02 21.39 12.76
C ILE A 369 -0.45 21.06 12.94
N GLU A 370 -1.28 21.40 11.94
CA GLU A 370 -2.74 21.30 12.02
C GLU A 370 -3.21 19.89 12.41
N LEU A 371 -2.73 18.87 11.69
CA LEU A 371 -3.13 17.48 11.94
C LEU A 371 -2.59 16.88 13.25
N SER A 372 -1.66 17.55 13.94
CA SER A 372 -1.13 17.05 15.21
C SER A 372 -2.05 17.30 16.40
N LEU A 373 -3.01 18.23 16.27
CA LEU A 373 -3.93 18.64 17.34
C LEU A 373 -3.21 19.03 18.63
N GLY A 374 -2.21 19.91 18.54
CA GLY A 374 -1.40 20.32 19.70
C GLY A 374 -0.43 19.22 20.19
N GLY A 375 -0.01 18.34 19.27
CA GLY A 375 0.84 17.18 19.55
C GLY A 375 0.13 15.94 20.10
N VAL A 376 -1.19 15.99 20.30
CA VAL A 376 -1.98 14.85 20.80
C VAL A 376 -2.11 13.74 19.77
N ALA A 377 -2.28 14.08 18.49
CA ALA A 377 -2.35 13.13 17.40
C ALA A 377 -0.94 12.67 16.99
N VAL A 378 -0.30 11.88 17.86
CA VAL A 378 1.09 11.41 17.71
C VAL A 378 1.32 10.69 16.38
N HIS A 379 0.32 9.96 15.87
CA HIS A 379 0.40 9.31 14.55
C HIS A 379 0.52 10.31 13.40
N ASN A 380 -0.17 11.45 13.48
CA ASN A 380 -0.06 12.50 12.49
C ASN A 380 1.22 13.30 12.64
N LEU A 381 1.81 13.33 13.85
CA LEU A 381 3.14 13.87 14.04
C LEU A 381 4.20 12.97 13.37
N ALA A 382 4.06 11.65 13.45
CA ALA A 382 4.89 10.71 12.70
C ALA A 382 4.69 10.86 11.17
N ASN A 383 3.45 11.03 10.71
CA ASN A 383 3.18 11.34 9.30
C ASN A 383 3.81 12.67 8.88
N ALA A 384 3.75 13.71 9.71
CA ALA A 384 4.37 15.01 9.43
C ALA A 384 5.90 14.88 9.28
N LEU A 385 6.57 14.13 10.16
CA LEU A 385 7.99 13.84 10.04
C LEU A 385 8.32 13.12 8.72
N ALA A 386 7.52 12.13 8.33
CA ALA A 386 7.68 11.42 7.06
C ALA A 386 7.50 12.36 5.86
N VAL A 387 6.49 13.23 5.89
CA VAL A 387 6.23 14.25 4.86
C VAL A 387 7.41 15.21 4.77
N CYS A 388 7.92 15.71 5.89
CA CYS A 388 9.10 16.58 5.92
C CYS A 388 10.29 15.93 5.22
N ALA A 389 10.64 14.70 5.59
CA ALA A 389 11.77 13.97 5.03
C ALA A 389 11.62 13.73 3.51
N VAL A 390 10.43 13.36 3.04
CA VAL A 390 10.19 13.16 1.59
C VAL A 390 10.26 14.49 0.83
N VAL A 391 9.61 15.53 1.34
CA VAL A 391 9.51 16.83 0.67
C VAL A 391 10.88 17.52 0.60
N ASP A 392 11.69 17.38 1.66
CA ASP A 392 13.07 17.89 1.68
C ASP A 392 13.97 17.12 0.69
N ALA A 393 13.83 15.78 0.61
CA ALA A 393 14.53 14.96 -0.37
C ALA A 393 14.19 15.32 -1.83
N LEU A 394 13.01 15.88 -2.07
CA LEU A 394 12.58 16.43 -3.37
C LEU A 394 13.08 17.86 -3.62
N GLY A 395 13.80 18.46 -2.66
CA GLY A 395 14.36 19.82 -2.77
C GLY A 395 13.33 20.94 -2.64
N ILE A 396 12.17 20.66 -2.04
CA ILE A 396 11.12 21.67 -1.89
C ILE A 396 11.50 22.69 -0.79
N PRO A 397 11.34 24.00 -1.01
CA PRO A 397 11.75 25.01 -0.05
C PRO A 397 11.08 24.89 1.32
N ARG A 398 11.87 25.04 2.39
CA ARG A 398 11.42 25.00 3.79
C ARG A 398 10.18 25.86 4.09
N PRO A 399 10.03 27.10 3.59
CA PRO A 399 8.82 27.90 3.83
C PRO A 399 7.55 27.29 3.22
N THR A 400 7.66 26.54 2.13
CA THR A 400 6.53 25.84 1.52
C THR A 400 6.13 24.63 2.34
N LEU A 401 7.11 23.85 2.82
CA LEU A 401 6.88 22.73 3.75
C LEU A 401 6.18 23.20 5.03
N VAL A 402 6.71 24.23 5.70
CA VAL A 402 6.11 24.79 6.94
C VAL A 402 4.66 25.22 6.70
N ARG A 403 4.39 25.92 5.58
CA ARG A 403 3.03 26.33 5.22
C ARG A 403 2.11 25.13 5.01
N ALA A 404 2.58 24.08 4.34
CA ALA A 404 1.80 22.87 4.13
C ALA A 404 1.49 22.15 5.45
N LEU A 405 2.43 22.12 6.39
CA LEU A 405 2.22 21.54 7.72
C LEU A 405 1.17 22.30 8.54
N GLN A 406 1.12 23.63 8.39
CA GLN A 406 0.16 24.51 9.06
C GLN A 406 -1.25 24.48 8.45
N GLN A 407 -1.40 24.04 7.20
CA GLN A 407 -2.65 24.18 6.45
C GLN A 407 -3.37 22.86 6.19
N PHE A 408 -2.63 21.77 5.93
CA PHE A 408 -3.23 20.50 5.56
C PHE A 408 -4.06 19.94 6.70
N GLY A 409 -5.33 19.62 6.42
CA GLY A 409 -6.30 19.12 7.40
C GLY A 409 -7.22 20.19 7.99
N ARG A 410 -7.05 21.46 7.59
CA ARG A 410 -8.03 22.53 7.90
C ARG A 410 -9.30 22.37 7.07
N ASP A 411 -9.14 21.96 5.82
CA ASP A 411 -10.25 21.53 4.97
C ASP A 411 -10.47 20.03 5.23
N PRO A 412 -11.68 19.58 5.65
CA PRO A 412 -11.98 18.15 5.78
C PRO A 412 -11.67 17.36 4.50
N HIS A 413 -11.79 17.98 3.33
CA HIS A 413 -11.49 17.35 2.05
C HIS A 413 -9.99 17.17 1.75
N ASP A 414 -9.08 17.71 2.57
CA ASP A 414 -7.65 17.46 2.41
C ASP A 414 -7.28 16.00 2.67
N ASN A 415 -7.99 15.34 3.60
CA ASN A 415 -7.67 13.99 4.05
C ASN A 415 -8.93 13.19 4.43
N PRO A 416 -9.86 12.97 3.47
CA PRO A 416 -11.16 12.40 3.79
C PRO A 416 -11.07 11.00 4.40
N GLY A 417 -11.92 10.76 5.40
CA GLY A 417 -11.93 9.54 6.21
C GLY A 417 -10.67 9.31 7.04
N ARG A 418 -9.89 10.34 7.40
CA ARG A 418 -8.67 10.23 8.21
C ARG A 418 -8.62 11.35 9.25
N LEU A 419 -9.05 11.06 10.47
CA LEU A 419 -9.23 12.01 11.56
C LEU A 419 -9.98 13.28 11.14
N GLU A 420 -11.07 13.14 10.38
CA GLU A 420 -11.94 14.27 10.07
C GLU A 420 -12.75 14.64 11.30
N ARG A 421 -12.95 15.95 11.50
CA ARG A 421 -13.62 16.48 12.68
C ARG A 421 -14.69 17.47 12.25
N TYR A 422 -15.90 17.26 12.75
CA TYR A 422 -17.04 18.15 12.52
C TYR A 422 -17.69 18.54 13.84
N ASP A 423 -18.26 19.75 13.89
CA ASP A 423 -19.17 20.17 14.93
C ASP A 423 -20.58 20.29 14.33
N VAL A 424 -21.48 19.39 14.73
CA VAL A 424 -22.85 19.31 14.22
C VAL A 424 -23.80 19.69 15.36
N GLY A 425 -24.19 20.96 15.43
CA GLY A 425 -25.10 21.45 16.47
C GLY A 425 -24.57 21.27 17.90
N GLY A 426 -23.24 21.40 18.11
CA GLY A 426 -22.59 21.20 19.40
C GLY A 426 -22.20 19.75 19.70
N VAL A 427 -22.49 18.80 18.80
CA VAL A 427 -22.01 17.42 18.84
C VAL A 427 -20.68 17.34 18.09
N GLN A 428 -19.66 16.75 18.71
CA GLN A 428 -18.39 16.51 18.03
C GLN A 428 -18.43 15.18 17.28
N VAL A 429 -18.25 15.19 15.98
CA VAL A 429 -18.18 13.99 15.13
C VAL A 429 -16.75 13.80 14.65
N VAL A 430 -16.18 12.61 14.88
CA VAL A 430 -14.87 12.20 14.39
C VAL A 430 -15.09 11.07 13.39
N LEU A 431 -14.68 11.26 12.13
CA LEU A 431 -14.66 10.19 11.13
C LEU A 431 -13.23 9.71 10.92
N ASP A 432 -13.02 8.40 10.90
CA ASP A 432 -11.70 7.82 10.69
C ASP A 432 -11.73 6.42 10.06
N PHE A 433 -10.62 5.98 9.49
CA PHE A 433 -10.51 4.68 8.81
C PHE A 433 -9.80 3.60 9.62
N ALA A 434 -9.41 3.85 10.88
CA ALA A 434 -8.72 2.85 11.70
C ALA A 434 -9.41 1.48 11.61
N HIS A 435 -8.67 0.50 11.08
CA HIS A 435 -9.18 -0.84 10.76
C HIS A 435 -8.36 -1.98 11.36
N ASN A 436 -7.32 -1.64 12.13
CA ASN A 436 -6.48 -2.56 12.86
C ASN A 436 -6.25 -2.05 14.30
N LEU A 437 -5.78 -2.92 15.19
CA LEU A 437 -5.60 -2.60 16.61
C LEU A 437 -4.69 -1.39 16.85
N ASP A 438 -3.59 -1.32 16.10
CA ASP A 438 -2.61 -0.26 16.20
C ASP A 438 -3.21 1.10 15.77
N GLY A 439 -4.03 1.14 14.72
CA GLY A 439 -4.78 2.31 14.32
C GLY A 439 -5.81 2.73 15.36
N LEU A 440 -6.60 1.78 15.89
CA LEU A 440 -7.62 2.07 16.90
C LEU A 440 -7.02 2.61 18.20
N ARG A 441 -5.89 2.07 18.67
CA ARG A 441 -5.19 2.58 19.86
C ARG A 441 -4.79 4.04 19.71
N ARG A 442 -4.19 4.39 18.58
CA ARG A 442 -3.79 5.78 18.33
C ARG A 442 -5.00 6.70 18.22
N GLN A 443 -6.13 6.22 17.73
CA GLN A 443 -7.36 7.01 17.73
C GLN A 443 -8.05 7.06 19.09
N ALA A 444 -7.92 6.05 19.94
CA ALA A 444 -8.39 6.11 21.33
C ALA A 444 -7.76 7.29 22.07
N GLU A 445 -6.44 7.50 21.91
CA GLU A 445 -5.71 8.61 22.53
C GLU A 445 -6.24 9.98 22.06
N VAL A 446 -6.45 10.14 20.76
CA VAL A 446 -6.99 11.40 20.20
C VAL A 446 -8.42 11.63 20.66
N ILE A 447 -9.28 10.61 20.57
CA ILE A 447 -10.69 10.70 21.00
C ILE A 447 -10.75 11.02 22.50
N ALA A 448 -9.91 10.41 23.33
CA ALA A 448 -9.87 10.70 24.77
C ALA A 448 -9.53 12.18 25.03
N ALA A 449 -8.51 12.72 24.37
CA ALA A 449 -8.13 14.12 24.49
C ALA A 449 -9.23 15.08 24.01
N LEU A 450 -9.91 14.78 22.91
CA LEU A 450 -11.04 15.57 22.42
C LEU A 450 -12.22 15.51 23.42
N ARG A 451 -12.49 14.33 23.99
CA ARG A 451 -13.53 14.14 25.01
C ARG A 451 -13.23 14.90 26.30
N HIS A 452 -11.97 15.03 26.71
CA HIS A 452 -11.61 15.81 27.91
C HIS A 452 -12.00 17.29 27.82
N GLN A 453 -12.21 17.82 26.62
CA GLN A 453 -12.68 19.19 26.39
C GLN A 453 -14.21 19.32 26.49
N ARG A 454 -14.92 18.21 26.68
CA ARG A 454 -16.38 18.12 26.69
C ARG A 454 -16.87 17.30 27.89
N SER A 455 -18.17 17.39 28.18
CA SER A 455 -18.80 16.71 29.32
C SER A 455 -19.97 15.79 28.92
N GLY A 456 -20.16 15.56 27.62
CA GLY A 456 -21.22 14.72 27.10
C GLY A 456 -20.85 13.24 27.04
N ARG A 457 -21.79 12.48 26.47
CA ARG A 457 -21.71 11.03 26.27
C ARG A 457 -20.86 10.71 25.04
N PHE A 458 -20.44 9.46 24.93
CA PHE A 458 -19.62 8.97 23.84
C PHE A 458 -20.29 7.80 23.10
N LEU A 459 -20.39 7.91 21.78
CA LEU A 459 -20.87 6.83 20.92
C LEU A 459 -19.81 6.44 19.89
N VAL A 460 -19.69 5.13 19.65
CA VAL A 460 -18.86 4.59 18.56
C VAL A 460 -19.72 3.85 17.54
N SER A 461 -19.57 4.18 16.26
CA SER A 461 -20.06 3.35 15.16
C SER A 461 -18.90 2.56 14.55
N PHE A 462 -19.05 1.24 14.44
CA PHE A 462 -18.01 0.35 13.96
C PHE A 462 -18.55 -0.79 13.09
N GLY A 463 -17.85 -1.05 11.98
CA GLY A 463 -18.04 -2.21 11.11
C GLY A 463 -16.69 -2.68 10.59
N MET A 464 -16.65 -3.82 9.91
CA MET A 464 -15.41 -4.36 9.34
C MET A 464 -15.71 -5.26 8.12
N ALA A 465 -14.74 -5.35 7.20
CA ALA A 465 -14.80 -6.29 6.09
C ALA A 465 -14.84 -7.75 6.57
N GLY A 466 -15.55 -8.62 5.84
CA GLY A 466 -15.81 -9.99 6.29
C GLY A 466 -14.64 -10.97 6.17
N ASP A 467 -13.53 -10.59 5.54
CA ASP A 467 -12.32 -11.41 5.44
C ASP A 467 -11.42 -11.36 6.69
N ARG A 468 -11.84 -10.66 7.75
CA ARG A 468 -11.18 -10.70 9.06
C ARG A 468 -11.63 -11.92 9.85
N SER A 469 -10.72 -12.52 10.62
CA SER A 469 -11.06 -13.63 11.51
C SER A 469 -11.91 -13.16 12.69
N ASP A 470 -12.68 -14.08 13.28
CA ASP A 470 -13.52 -13.79 14.45
C ASP A 470 -12.67 -13.28 15.64
N GLU A 471 -11.47 -13.83 15.83
CA GLU A 471 -10.53 -13.40 16.87
C GLU A 471 -10.06 -11.96 16.65
N MET A 472 -9.80 -11.57 15.41
CA MET A 472 -9.43 -10.20 15.08
C MET A 472 -10.60 -9.25 15.31
N LEU A 473 -11.83 -9.63 14.89
CA LEU A 473 -13.03 -8.85 15.15
C LEU A 473 -13.27 -8.66 16.66
N ALA A 474 -13.10 -9.72 17.45
CA ALA A 474 -13.23 -9.67 18.90
C ALA A 474 -12.18 -8.76 19.54
N ALA A 475 -10.91 -8.86 19.11
CA ALA A 475 -9.86 -7.99 19.62
C ALA A 475 -10.13 -6.50 19.32
N LEU A 476 -10.62 -6.18 18.11
CA LEU A 476 -11.00 -4.81 17.74
C LEU A 476 -12.17 -4.29 18.59
N ALA A 477 -13.20 -5.12 18.82
CA ALA A 477 -14.32 -4.76 19.69
C ALA A 477 -13.86 -4.51 21.14
N HIS A 478 -12.95 -5.34 21.67
CA HIS A 478 -12.37 -5.14 23.01
C HIS A 478 -11.60 -3.82 23.11
N GLU A 479 -10.80 -3.47 22.09
CA GLU A 479 -10.07 -2.20 22.05
C GLU A 479 -11.02 -0.99 22.03
N ILE A 480 -12.11 -1.07 21.27
CA ILE A 480 -13.15 -0.03 21.24
C ILE A 480 -13.89 0.05 22.57
N ALA A 481 -14.25 -1.08 23.17
CA ALA A 481 -14.92 -1.12 24.48
C ALA A 481 -14.07 -0.46 25.57
N ALA A 482 -12.74 -0.63 25.52
CA ALA A 482 -11.80 0.00 26.45
C ALA A 482 -11.79 1.54 26.37
N MET A 483 -12.27 2.13 25.26
CA MET A 483 -12.47 3.58 25.15
C MET A 483 -13.65 4.09 26.01
N GLY A 484 -14.46 3.19 26.56
CA GLY A 484 -15.63 3.50 27.40
C GLY A 484 -16.75 4.24 26.66
N PRO A 485 -17.30 3.68 25.56
CA PRO A 485 -18.49 4.22 24.93
C PRO A 485 -19.75 4.03 25.79
N ASP A 486 -20.58 5.07 25.88
CA ASP A 486 -21.94 4.97 26.42
C ASP A 486 -22.87 4.20 25.47
N ARG A 487 -22.53 4.16 24.18
CA ARG A 487 -23.28 3.44 23.15
C ARG A 487 -22.40 2.99 22.00
N VAL A 488 -22.69 1.82 21.45
CA VAL A 488 -22.04 1.27 20.26
C VAL A 488 -23.07 0.96 19.20
N ILE A 489 -22.78 1.30 17.94
CA ILE A 489 -23.55 0.87 16.78
C ILE A 489 -22.66 -0.08 15.97
N VAL A 490 -23.06 -1.36 15.90
CA VAL A 490 -22.45 -2.31 14.95
C VAL A 490 -23.17 -2.25 13.62
N ARG A 491 -22.46 -2.49 12.51
CA ARG A 491 -23.06 -2.37 11.17
C ARG A 491 -22.42 -3.31 10.16
N ASP A 492 -23.19 -3.64 9.14
CA ASP A 492 -22.69 -4.37 7.97
C ASP A 492 -21.92 -3.45 7.02
N MET A 493 -21.19 -4.10 6.11
CA MET A 493 -20.59 -3.50 4.91
C MET A 493 -21.01 -4.33 3.71
N PRO A 494 -22.18 -4.06 3.10
CA PRO A 494 -22.74 -4.88 2.04
C PRO A 494 -21.78 -5.11 0.86
N ASP A 495 -20.97 -4.11 0.51
CA ASP A 495 -19.99 -4.20 -0.58
C ASP A 495 -18.69 -4.94 -0.19
N TYR A 496 -18.50 -5.27 1.10
CA TYR A 496 -17.27 -5.85 1.65
C TYR A 496 -17.51 -7.10 2.51
N LEU A 497 -18.55 -7.87 2.18
CA LEU A 497 -18.87 -9.13 2.87
C LEU A 497 -17.78 -10.20 2.74
N ARG A 498 -17.03 -10.20 1.63
CA ARG A 498 -15.82 -11.03 1.41
C ARG A 498 -15.93 -12.48 1.89
N GLY A 499 -17.03 -13.14 1.55
CA GLY A 499 -17.28 -14.55 1.87
C GLY A 499 -18.21 -14.79 3.07
N ARG A 500 -18.50 -13.77 3.87
CA ARG A 500 -19.54 -13.81 4.91
C ARG A 500 -20.91 -13.40 4.37
N VAL A 501 -21.95 -13.57 5.17
CA VAL A 501 -23.31 -13.09 4.86
C VAL A 501 -23.67 -11.83 5.66
N LEU A 502 -24.66 -11.07 5.17
CA LEU A 502 -25.19 -9.91 5.89
C LEU A 502 -25.62 -10.30 7.31
N GLY A 503 -25.28 -9.46 8.29
CA GLY A 503 -25.56 -9.65 9.71
C GLY A 503 -24.53 -10.49 10.46
N GLU A 504 -23.70 -11.29 9.77
CA GLU A 504 -22.73 -12.17 10.42
C GLU A 504 -21.65 -11.39 11.18
N VAL A 505 -21.04 -10.38 10.55
CA VAL A 505 -20.02 -9.53 11.18
C VAL A 505 -20.62 -8.72 12.35
N PRO A 506 -21.77 -8.02 12.19
CA PRO A 506 -22.45 -7.37 13.32
C PRO A 506 -22.74 -8.30 14.50
N ASP A 507 -23.17 -9.55 14.25
CA ASP A 507 -23.47 -10.50 15.32
C ASP A 507 -22.22 -10.91 16.10
N ILE A 508 -21.10 -11.11 15.42
CA ILE A 508 -19.80 -11.40 16.06
C ILE A 508 -19.34 -10.21 16.89
N LEU A 509 -19.36 -9.01 16.30
CA LEU A 509 -18.98 -7.77 17.00
C LEU A 509 -19.87 -7.55 18.22
N ARG A 510 -21.19 -7.74 18.10
CA ARG A 510 -22.14 -7.63 19.21
C ARG A 510 -21.77 -8.55 20.36
N ARG A 511 -21.47 -9.83 20.09
CA ARG A 511 -21.05 -10.79 21.11
C ARG A 511 -19.75 -10.35 21.78
N ALA A 512 -18.76 -9.96 20.98
CA ALA A 512 -17.46 -9.50 21.50
C ALA A 512 -17.58 -8.23 22.35
N PHE A 513 -18.45 -7.28 22.00
CA PHE A 513 -18.71 -6.10 22.82
C PHE A 513 -19.36 -6.47 24.17
N VAL A 514 -20.29 -7.42 24.18
CA VAL A 514 -20.89 -7.94 25.42
C VAL A 514 -19.83 -8.62 26.30
N ASP A 515 -18.98 -9.45 25.70
CA ASP A 515 -17.88 -10.12 26.40
C ASP A 515 -16.86 -9.13 26.96
N ALA A 516 -16.66 -7.98 26.28
CA ALA A 516 -15.84 -6.87 26.75
C ALA A 516 -16.51 -6.00 27.84
N GLY A 517 -17.75 -6.32 28.25
CA GLY A 517 -18.46 -5.63 29.32
C GLY A 517 -19.37 -4.49 28.87
N VAL A 518 -19.59 -4.29 27.57
CA VAL A 518 -20.59 -3.32 27.08
C VAL A 518 -22.00 -3.91 27.30
N PRO A 519 -22.92 -3.19 27.98
CA PRO A 519 -24.27 -3.70 28.21
C PRO A 519 -25.00 -4.01 26.90
N PRO A 520 -25.72 -5.13 26.75
CA PRO A 520 -26.47 -5.45 25.53
C PRO A 520 -27.46 -4.35 25.10
N SER A 521 -28.03 -3.61 26.06
CA SER A 521 -28.93 -2.46 25.80
C SER A 521 -28.23 -1.21 25.25
N ALA A 522 -26.89 -1.17 25.30
CA ALA A 522 -26.07 -0.10 24.76
C ALA A 522 -25.47 -0.45 23.39
N ILE A 523 -25.84 -1.61 22.80
CA ILE A 523 -25.35 -2.05 21.49
C ILE A 523 -26.51 -2.07 20.50
N ASP A 524 -26.54 -1.09 19.61
CA ASP A 524 -27.49 -1.05 18.51
C ASP A 524 -26.87 -1.63 17.23
N GLN A 525 -27.71 -1.84 16.22
CA GLN A 525 -27.27 -2.28 14.90
C GLN A 525 -27.86 -1.39 13.81
N ALA A 526 -27.07 -1.14 12.77
CA ALA A 526 -27.49 -0.44 11.56
C ALA A 526 -27.21 -1.30 10.31
N ALA A 527 -27.93 -1.03 9.23
CA ALA A 527 -27.80 -1.79 7.98
C ALA A 527 -26.50 -1.50 7.23
N ASP A 528 -25.99 -0.27 7.33
CA ASP A 528 -24.82 0.20 6.62
C ASP A 528 -24.17 1.39 7.34
N GLU A 529 -23.12 1.96 6.75
CA GLU A 529 -22.39 3.12 7.26
C GLU A 529 -23.29 4.35 7.41
N ARG A 530 -24.06 4.68 6.37
CA ARG A 530 -24.95 5.84 6.35
C ARG A 530 -26.05 5.78 7.40
N ALA A 531 -26.72 4.63 7.51
CA ALA A 531 -27.73 4.37 8.52
C ALA A 531 -27.14 4.47 9.93
N SER A 532 -25.89 4.04 10.12
CA SER A 532 -25.21 4.14 11.42
C SER A 532 -24.95 5.60 11.83
N VAL A 533 -24.55 6.46 10.88
CA VAL A 533 -24.31 7.88 11.14
C VAL A 533 -25.62 8.60 11.43
N ALA A 534 -26.67 8.36 10.65
CA ALA A 534 -28.00 8.91 10.91
C ALA A 534 -28.52 8.51 12.31
N HIS A 535 -28.32 7.25 12.70
CA HIS A 535 -28.68 6.77 14.03
C HIS A 535 -27.84 7.43 15.14
N ALA A 536 -26.52 7.53 14.95
CA ALA A 536 -25.63 8.20 15.90
C ALA A 536 -26.03 9.66 16.15
N LEU A 537 -26.33 10.41 15.08
CA LEU A 537 -26.76 11.81 15.15
C LEU A 537 -28.13 11.95 15.82
N ALA A 538 -29.07 11.04 15.55
CA ALA A 538 -30.39 11.03 16.20
C ALA A 538 -30.31 10.75 17.71
N TRP A 539 -29.31 10.00 18.16
CA TRP A 539 -29.07 9.72 19.58
C TRP A 539 -28.37 10.88 20.31
N ALA A 540 -27.51 11.61 19.62
CA ALA A 540 -26.63 12.59 20.22
C ALA A 540 -27.35 13.87 20.65
N ARG A 541 -26.76 14.55 21.64
CA ARG A 541 -27.17 15.88 22.11
C ARG A 541 -25.94 16.79 22.23
N PRO A 542 -26.11 18.12 22.26
CA PRO A 542 -24.99 19.04 22.41
C PRO A 542 -24.06 18.65 23.57
N GLY A 543 -22.75 18.63 23.30
CA GLY A 543 -21.72 18.19 24.24
C GLY A 543 -21.27 16.73 24.07
N ASP A 544 -22.04 15.88 23.39
CA ASP A 544 -21.65 14.50 23.11
C ASP A 544 -20.54 14.42 22.04
N THR A 545 -19.83 13.28 22.02
CA THR A 545 -18.84 12.91 21.00
C THR A 545 -19.29 11.64 20.28
N ILE A 546 -19.19 11.63 18.95
CA ILE A 546 -19.42 10.46 18.10
C ILE A 546 -18.10 10.15 17.40
N ALA A 547 -17.63 8.90 17.48
CA ALA A 547 -16.58 8.38 16.62
C ALA A 547 -17.19 7.39 15.61
N VAL A 548 -16.93 7.60 14.33
CA VAL A 548 -17.36 6.70 13.26
C VAL A 548 -16.11 6.18 12.58
N PHE A 549 -15.88 4.88 12.70
CA PHE A 549 -14.83 4.24 11.94
C PHE A 549 -15.40 3.84 10.58
N CYS A 550 -15.24 4.72 9.58
CA CYS A 550 -15.75 4.61 8.22
C CYS A 550 -14.78 3.80 7.36
N HIS A 551 -15.27 2.79 6.64
CA HIS A 551 -14.44 2.01 5.72
C HIS A 551 -14.98 1.99 4.29
N THR A 552 -16.25 2.36 4.08
CA THR A 552 -16.93 2.28 2.77
C THR A 552 -17.36 3.63 2.20
N GLU A 553 -17.98 4.52 2.98
CA GLU A 553 -18.51 5.82 2.54
C GLU A 553 -17.79 6.97 3.26
N ARG A 554 -16.94 7.70 2.53
CA ARG A 554 -16.07 8.74 3.11
C ARG A 554 -16.49 10.17 2.75
N GLU A 555 -17.59 10.34 2.03
CA GLU A 555 -18.22 11.65 1.85
C GLU A 555 -19.07 12.01 3.08
N PRO A 556 -19.21 13.30 3.44
CA PRO A 556 -20.11 13.71 4.51
C PRO A 556 -21.53 13.16 4.26
N LEU A 557 -22.01 12.34 5.19
CA LEU A 557 -23.27 11.60 5.05
C LEU A 557 -24.51 12.42 5.43
N TRP A 558 -24.36 13.73 5.62
CA TRP A 558 -25.36 14.63 6.22
C TRP A 558 -25.58 15.93 5.45
#